data_AF-A0A4Z2DVV5-F1
#
_entry.id   AF-A0A4Z2DVV5-F1
#
_cell.length_a   1.000
_cell.length_b   1.000
_cell.length_c   1.000
_cell.angle_alpha   90.00
_cell.angle_beta   90.00
_cell.angle_gamma   90.00
#
_symmetry.space_group_name_H-M   'P 1'
#
loop_
_entity.id
_entity.type
_entity.pdbx_description
1 polymer ?
#
loop_
_entity_poly.entity_id
_entity_poly.type
_entity_poly.pdbx_seq_one_letter_code
_entity_poly.pdbx_strand_id
1 'polypeptide(L)'
;MGDLAIHKNSLAQTENVCGGTSTIGFRSSKYTPEEWNSYHNEKYFQSAKECEQTECVDDMTKSVIKRTNAISQKLQADSTKRLKERLHDILFWKQELNREINDIIQETSILINERDRLQSFLLETDLPLQIATENLNTREYRRGIDKVTDSVESELYIEMELIQNIQKLIKNAIEQADKQICQNREVKEALEINWSDKKEAEEIDTKAGNLKNCSTNKQFYAGVALCQENMSSVERWAKDANEVITRAETERLASIDLRSLISNLILDTSRDMRQQFDRVNAAFQNNLNQLTAAKTTLEENLKSVVYKISLLEHNLNELKEAIRAKDDPLMTAQTRLAFTHI
;
A
#
# COMPACT_ATOMS: atom_id res chain seq x y z
N MET A 1 -48.08 5.57 9.47
CA MET A 1 -48.81 4.86 10.55
C MET A 1 -48.77 5.73 11.80
N GLY A 2 -49.84 6.21 12.41
CA GLY A 2 -51.25 5.93 12.19
C GLY A 2 -52.04 7.18 11.81
N ASP A 3 -53.07 6.96 11.01
CA ASP A 3 -54.10 7.92 10.67
C ASP A 3 -54.81 8.35 11.95
N LEU A 4 -54.65 9.62 12.32
CA LEU A 4 -55.60 10.30 13.20
C LEU A 4 -56.86 10.55 12.37
N ALA A 5 -57.72 9.54 12.35
CA ALA A 5 -59.10 9.68 11.90
C ALA A 5 -59.76 10.78 12.75
N ILE A 6 -59.88 11.97 12.16
CA ILE A 6 -60.71 13.05 12.67
C ILE A 6 -62.15 12.55 12.55
N HIS A 7 -62.66 11.95 13.62
CA HIS A 7 -64.08 11.69 13.76
C HIS A 7 -64.79 13.05 13.79
N LYS A 8 -65.33 13.46 12.64
CA LYS A 8 -66.32 14.54 12.56
C LYS A 8 -67.52 14.09 13.39
N ASN A 9 -67.63 14.58 14.61
CA ASN A 9 -68.80 14.40 15.44
C ASN A 9 -69.91 15.26 14.84
N SER A 10 -70.72 14.66 13.98
CA SER A 10 -71.98 15.24 13.52
C SER A 10 -72.88 15.37 14.74
N LEU A 11 -73.12 16.61 15.17
CA LEU A 11 -74.23 16.95 16.06
C LEU A 11 -75.53 16.59 15.33
N ALA A 12 -76.01 15.37 15.55
CA ALA A 12 -77.37 15.00 15.24
C ALA A 12 -78.28 15.79 16.19
N GLN A 13 -78.82 16.89 15.70
CA GLN A 13 -79.98 17.55 16.29
C GLN A 13 -81.13 16.54 16.26
N THR A 14 -81.35 15.84 17.36
CA THR A 14 -82.61 15.14 17.61
C THR A 14 -83.67 16.18 17.96
N GLU A 15 -84.31 16.74 16.93
CA GLU A 15 -85.63 17.36 17.08
C GLU A 15 -86.61 16.26 17.50
N ASN A 16 -86.80 16.13 18.80
CA ASN A 16 -87.87 15.31 19.34
C ASN A 16 -89.17 16.13 19.28
N VAL A 17 -89.84 16.07 18.14
CA VAL A 17 -91.19 16.63 17.95
C VAL A 17 -92.15 15.79 18.78
N CYS A 18 -92.39 16.21 20.03
CA CYS A 18 -93.47 15.68 20.85
C CYS A 18 -94.80 16.26 20.33
N GLY A 19 -95.48 15.48 19.48
CA GLY A 19 -96.86 15.72 19.08
C GLY A 19 -97.81 15.50 20.26
N GLY A 20 -98.05 16.56 21.03
CA GLY A 20 -99.09 16.62 22.05
C GLY A 20 -100.25 17.47 21.55
N THR A 21 -101.38 16.81 21.27
CA THR A 21 -102.68 17.39 20.90
C THR A 21 -103.08 18.57 21.78
N SER A 22 -103.29 19.72 21.15
CA SER A 22 -103.87 20.93 21.73
C SER A 22 -105.22 20.68 22.39
N THR A 23 -105.27 20.80 23.72
CA THR A 23 -106.52 21.06 24.44
C THR A 23 -106.49 22.53 24.86
N ILE A 24 -107.33 23.34 24.20
CA ILE A 24 -107.53 24.76 24.49
C ILE A 24 -108.33 24.84 25.79
N GLY A 25 -107.61 24.91 26.91
CA GLY A 25 -108.10 25.35 28.21
C GLY A 25 -107.19 26.49 28.66
N PHE A 26 -107.78 27.58 29.16
CA PHE A 26 -107.08 28.77 29.65
C PHE A 26 -105.82 28.41 30.44
N ARG A 27 -104.64 28.46 29.81
CA ARG A 27 -103.37 28.49 30.53
C ARG A 27 -103.32 29.86 31.20
N SER A 28 -103.59 29.90 32.50
CA SER A 28 -102.98 30.91 33.35
C SER A 28 -101.49 30.96 32.97
N SER A 29 -100.95 32.13 32.64
CA SER A 29 -99.54 32.31 32.23
C SER A 29 -98.53 32.01 33.34
N LYS A 30 -98.94 31.23 34.34
CA LYS A 30 -98.25 30.93 35.59
C LYS A 30 -98.24 29.42 35.76
N TYR A 31 -97.04 28.85 35.76
CA TYR A 31 -96.77 27.45 36.04
C TYR A 31 -97.24 27.08 37.45
N THR A 32 -97.66 25.84 37.65
CA THR A 32 -97.95 25.32 38.99
C THR A 32 -96.63 25.18 39.79
N PRO A 33 -96.66 25.30 41.13
CA PRO A 33 -95.47 25.07 41.94
C PRO A 33 -94.81 23.70 41.72
N GLU A 34 -95.58 22.66 41.39
CA GLU A 34 -95.07 21.34 41.05
C GLU A 34 -94.38 21.29 39.68
N GLU A 35 -94.93 21.93 38.65
CA GLU A 35 -94.26 22.06 37.34
C GLU A 35 -92.97 22.89 37.44
N TRP A 36 -92.98 23.96 38.24
CA TRP A 36 -91.79 24.77 38.52
C TRP A 36 -90.71 23.97 39.26
N ASN A 37 -91.09 23.22 40.30
CA ASN A 37 -90.18 22.34 41.03
C ASN A 37 -89.63 21.20 40.16
N SER A 38 -90.47 20.58 39.33
CA SER A 38 -90.05 19.51 38.41
C SER A 38 -89.04 20.01 37.38
N TYR A 39 -89.28 21.19 36.78
CA TYR A 39 -88.34 21.80 35.82
C TYR A 39 -87.01 22.19 36.47
N HIS A 40 -87.02 22.80 37.67
CA HIS A 40 -85.79 23.14 38.38
C HIS A 40 -85.00 21.91 38.82
N ASN A 41 -85.70 20.84 39.26
CA ASN A 41 -85.07 19.57 39.56
C ASN A 41 -84.45 18.93 38.31
N GLU A 42 -85.14 18.93 37.17
CA GLU A 42 -84.61 18.43 35.90
C GLU A 42 -83.37 19.22 35.45
N LYS A 43 -83.41 20.55 35.53
CA LYS A 43 -82.25 21.41 35.23
C LYS A 43 -81.09 21.18 36.19
N TYR A 44 -81.37 20.95 37.48
CA TYR A 44 -80.35 20.59 38.46
C TYR A 44 -79.70 19.24 38.13
N PHE A 45 -80.49 18.20 37.84
CA PHE A 45 -79.97 16.89 37.45
C PHE A 45 -79.18 16.94 36.13
N GLN A 46 -79.64 17.72 35.15
CA GLN A 46 -78.92 17.94 33.90
C GLN A 46 -77.58 18.65 34.13
N SER A 47 -77.57 19.71 34.94
CA SER A 47 -76.33 20.41 35.31
C SER A 47 -75.37 19.51 36.10
N ALA A 48 -75.88 18.68 37.02
CA ALA A 48 -75.07 17.74 37.79
C ALA A 48 -74.42 16.69 36.87
N LYS A 49 -75.18 16.16 35.90
CA LYS A 49 -74.68 15.23 34.88
C LYS A 49 -73.64 15.87 33.95
N GLU A 50 -73.86 17.12 33.55
CA GLU A 50 -72.87 17.87 32.76
C GLU A 50 -71.59 18.13 33.55
N CYS A 51 -71.68 18.47 34.85
CA CYS A 51 -70.51 18.58 35.73
C CYS A 51 -69.74 17.25 35.82
N GLU A 52 -70.42 16.14 36.09
CA GLU A 52 -69.79 14.81 36.14
C GLU A 52 -69.10 14.45 34.81
N GLN A 53 -69.74 14.75 33.68
CA GLN A 53 -69.13 14.55 32.36
C GLN A 53 -67.88 15.43 32.16
N THR A 54 -67.91 16.69 32.59
CA THR A 54 -66.75 17.58 32.51
C THR A 54 -65.59 17.12 33.40
N GLU A 55 -65.88 16.64 34.62
CA GLU A 55 -64.87 16.07 35.52
C GLU A 55 -64.25 14.81 34.90
N CYS A 56 -65.07 13.94 34.33
CA CYS A 56 -64.61 12.74 33.62
C CYS A 56 -63.69 13.11 32.42
N VAL A 57 -64.06 14.10 31.63
CA VAL A 57 -63.24 14.59 30.50
C VAL A 57 -61.94 15.23 30.99
N ASP A 58 -61.96 15.99 32.10
CA ASP A 58 -60.76 16.59 32.69
C ASP A 58 -59.80 15.51 33.20
N ASP A 59 -60.30 14.48 33.88
CA ASP A 59 -59.51 13.32 34.31
C ASP A 59 -58.93 12.55 33.13
N MET A 60 -59.72 12.30 32.07
CA MET A 60 -59.24 11.71 30.84
C MET A 60 -58.15 12.58 30.18
N THR A 61 -58.33 13.89 30.14
CA THR A 61 -57.38 14.85 29.56
C THR A 61 -56.06 14.84 30.32
N LYS A 62 -56.11 14.94 31.65
CA LYS A 62 -54.93 14.85 32.53
C LYS A 62 -54.20 13.51 32.36
N SER A 63 -54.95 12.41 32.26
CA SER A 63 -54.40 11.07 32.02
C SER A 63 -53.69 10.98 30.67
N VAL A 64 -54.32 11.51 29.60
CA VAL A 64 -53.74 11.57 28.26
C VAL A 64 -52.47 12.42 28.27
N ILE A 65 -52.48 13.62 28.86
CA ILE A 65 -51.29 14.49 28.99
C ILE A 65 -50.16 13.75 29.71
N LYS A 66 -50.46 13.09 30.83
CA LYS A 66 -49.45 12.33 31.58
C LYS A 66 -48.87 11.19 30.74
N ARG A 67 -49.72 10.45 30.03
CA ARG A 67 -49.31 9.34 29.16
C ARG A 67 -48.46 9.84 27.98
N THR A 68 -48.90 10.88 27.28
CA THR A 68 -48.17 11.42 26.12
C THR A 68 -46.87 12.10 26.51
N ASN A 69 -46.81 12.75 27.67
CA ASN A 69 -45.56 13.28 28.23
C ASN A 69 -44.57 12.17 28.55
N ALA A 70 -45.02 11.09 29.19
CA ALA A 70 -44.16 9.94 29.49
C ALA A 70 -43.62 9.27 28.22
N ILE A 71 -44.46 9.11 27.19
CA ILE A 71 -44.04 8.58 25.89
C ILE A 71 -43.03 9.52 25.24
N SER A 72 -43.29 10.83 25.20
CA SER A 72 -42.40 11.82 24.61
C SER A 72 -41.03 11.86 25.28
N GLN A 73 -40.99 11.85 26.62
CA GLN A 73 -39.75 11.81 27.39
C GLN A 73 -38.96 10.53 27.12
N LYS A 74 -39.63 9.38 27.08
CA LYS A 74 -39.00 8.10 26.75
C LYS A 74 -38.40 8.11 25.35
N LEU A 75 -39.17 8.52 24.33
CA LEU A 75 -38.68 8.60 22.95
C LEU A 75 -37.49 9.57 22.81
N GLN A 76 -37.52 10.70 23.52
CA GLN A 76 -36.40 11.64 23.54
C GLN A 76 -35.14 11.04 24.20
N ALA A 77 -35.31 10.32 25.31
CA ALA A 77 -34.21 9.64 25.98
C ALA A 77 -33.62 8.53 25.08
N ASP A 78 -34.47 7.72 24.46
CA ASP A 78 -34.07 6.66 23.54
C ASP A 78 -33.34 7.22 22.30
N SER A 79 -33.82 8.33 21.73
CA SER A 79 -33.16 9.03 20.62
C SER A 79 -31.76 9.55 21.02
N THR A 80 -31.67 10.21 22.17
CA THR A 80 -30.39 10.66 22.73
C THR A 80 -29.42 9.51 22.96
N LYS A 81 -29.92 8.36 23.45
CA LYS A 81 -29.11 7.16 23.67
C LYS A 81 -28.56 6.61 22.35
N ARG A 82 -29.42 6.46 21.33
CA ARG A 82 -29.02 5.95 20.01
C ARG A 82 -28.00 6.85 19.32
N LEU A 83 -28.13 8.18 19.44
CA LEU A 83 -27.13 9.13 18.93
C LEU A 83 -25.77 8.93 19.61
N LYS A 84 -25.74 8.68 20.93
CA LYS A 84 -24.49 8.40 21.65
C LYS A 84 -23.85 7.08 21.21
N GLU A 85 -24.65 6.02 21.06
CA GLU A 85 -24.18 4.71 20.56
C GLU A 85 -23.57 4.87 19.16
N ARG A 86 -24.29 5.52 18.24
CA ARG A 86 -23.79 5.80 16.89
C ARG A 86 -22.51 6.63 16.88
N LEU A 87 -22.43 7.68 17.71
CA LEU A 87 -21.22 8.51 17.82
C LEU A 87 -20.02 7.69 18.29
N HIS A 88 -20.23 6.76 19.22
CA HIS A 88 -19.18 5.84 19.68
C HIS A 88 -18.66 4.97 18.53
N ASP A 89 -19.57 4.38 17.74
CA ASP A 89 -19.20 3.56 16.58
C ASP A 89 -18.44 4.37 15.52
N ILE A 90 -18.88 5.59 15.23
CA ILE A 90 -18.18 6.49 14.28
C ILE A 90 -16.76 6.80 14.76
N LEU A 91 -16.60 7.11 16.05
CA LEU A 91 -15.30 7.39 16.64
C LEU A 91 -14.37 6.17 16.57
N PHE A 92 -14.89 4.98 16.85
CA PHE A 92 -14.15 3.73 16.72
C PHE A 92 -13.62 3.55 15.28
N TRP A 93 -14.50 3.61 14.27
CA TRP A 93 -14.07 3.45 12.87
C TRP A 93 -13.12 4.55 12.42
N LYS A 94 -13.34 5.80 12.85
CA LYS A 94 -12.43 6.90 12.55
C LYS A 94 -11.03 6.66 13.12
N GLN A 95 -10.93 6.10 14.33
CA GLN A 95 -9.65 5.76 14.96
C GLN A 95 -8.95 4.62 14.23
N GLU A 96 -9.67 3.53 13.90
CA GLU A 96 -9.11 2.40 13.17
C GLU A 96 -8.64 2.81 11.76
N LEU A 97 -9.44 3.59 11.03
CA LEU A 97 -9.04 4.16 9.73
C LEU A 97 -7.80 5.04 9.85
N ASN A 98 -7.74 5.92 10.86
CA ASN A 98 -6.58 6.77 11.07
C ASN A 98 -5.32 5.96 11.41
N ARG A 99 -5.45 4.90 12.22
CA ARG A 99 -4.35 3.99 12.52
C ARG A 99 -3.83 3.35 11.24
N GLU A 100 -4.74 2.76 10.44
CA GLU A 100 -4.39 2.07 9.20
C GLU A 100 -3.76 3.00 8.16
N ILE A 101 -4.24 4.26 8.06
CA ILE A 101 -3.61 5.31 7.24
C ILE A 101 -2.15 5.53 7.67
N ASN A 102 -1.88 5.63 8.97
CA ASN A 102 -0.51 5.83 9.45
C ASN A 102 0.37 4.60 9.18
N ASP A 103 -0.17 3.39 9.36
CA ASP A 103 0.55 2.14 9.13
C ASP A 103 0.92 1.98 7.64
N ILE A 104 0.00 2.28 6.72
CA ILE A 104 0.30 2.21 5.28
C ILE A 104 1.24 3.33 4.80
N ILE A 105 1.16 4.53 5.40
CA ILE A 105 2.14 5.61 5.13
C ILE A 105 3.55 5.17 5.55
N GLN A 106 3.68 4.60 6.75
CA GLN A 106 4.97 4.13 7.25
C GLN A 106 5.53 3.04 6.34
N GLU A 107 4.77 2.00 6.05
CA GLU A 107 5.24 0.91 5.18
C GLU A 107 5.60 1.42 3.78
N THR A 108 4.80 2.32 3.19
CA THR A 108 5.11 2.95 1.90
C THR A 108 6.43 3.72 1.93
N SER A 109 6.72 4.44 3.02
CA SER A 109 7.98 5.16 3.17
C SER A 109 9.18 4.21 3.24
N ILE A 110 9.04 3.06 3.90
CA ILE A 110 10.09 2.05 3.99
C ILE A 110 10.30 1.38 2.62
N LEU A 111 9.23 1.05 1.90
CA LEU A 111 9.34 0.47 0.56
C LEU A 111 9.99 1.44 -0.44
N ILE A 112 9.68 2.75 -0.35
CA ILE A 112 10.37 3.79 -1.14
C ILE A 112 11.88 3.76 -0.89
N ASN A 113 12.31 3.67 0.37
CA ASN A 113 13.74 3.60 0.70
C ASN A 113 14.41 2.34 0.15
N GLU A 114 13.74 1.17 0.21
CA GLU A 114 14.28 -0.07 -0.38
C GLU A 114 14.34 0.00 -1.91
N ARG A 115 13.36 0.65 -2.55
CA ARG A 115 13.35 0.90 -4.00
C ARG A 115 14.51 1.82 -4.39
N ASP A 116 14.76 2.90 -3.64
CA ASP A 116 15.89 3.80 -3.87
C ASP A 116 17.24 3.10 -3.64
N ARG A 117 17.32 2.22 -2.64
CA ARG A 117 18.49 1.36 -2.39
C ARG A 117 18.74 0.43 -3.58
N LEU A 118 17.72 -0.17 -4.18
CA LEU A 118 17.86 -0.96 -5.40
C LEU A 118 18.36 -0.13 -6.60
N GLN A 119 17.89 1.11 -6.74
CA GLN A 119 18.37 2.01 -7.79
C GLN A 119 19.85 2.35 -7.60
N SER A 120 20.28 2.63 -6.37
CA SER A 120 21.72 2.83 -6.05
C SER A 120 22.53 1.58 -6.37
N PHE A 121 22.05 0.41 -5.93
CA PHE A 121 22.72 -0.86 -6.19
C PHE A 121 22.84 -1.15 -7.69
N LEU A 122 21.81 -0.84 -8.48
CA LEU A 122 21.86 -0.95 -9.94
C LEU A 122 22.99 -0.11 -10.54
N LEU A 123 23.13 1.15 -10.11
CA LEU A 123 24.22 2.03 -10.57
C LEU A 123 25.60 1.49 -10.19
N GLU A 124 25.73 0.90 -9.00
CA GLU A 124 26.99 0.30 -8.55
C GLU A 124 27.44 -0.88 -9.42
N THR A 125 26.50 -1.58 -10.08
CA THR A 125 26.84 -2.68 -11.00
C THR A 125 27.41 -2.22 -12.35
N ASP A 126 27.28 -0.95 -12.72
CA ASP A 126 27.76 -0.44 -14.01
C ASP A 126 29.29 -0.44 -14.09
N LEU A 127 29.98 -0.12 -12.99
CA LEU A 127 31.44 -0.08 -12.96
C LEU A 127 32.07 -1.46 -13.17
N PRO A 128 31.67 -2.53 -12.45
CA PRO A 128 32.12 -3.89 -12.75
C PRO A 128 31.87 -4.32 -14.20
N LEU A 129 30.71 -3.97 -14.77
CA LEU A 129 30.39 -4.27 -16.16
C LEU A 129 31.34 -3.57 -17.15
N GLN A 130 31.64 -2.29 -16.91
CA GLN A 130 32.60 -1.53 -17.70
C GLN A 130 34.00 -2.12 -17.61
N ILE A 131 34.45 -2.50 -16.42
CA ILE A 131 35.76 -3.14 -16.20
C ILE A 131 35.84 -4.47 -16.96
N ALA A 132 34.84 -5.34 -16.85
CA ALA A 132 34.82 -6.61 -17.58
C ALA A 132 34.86 -6.39 -19.11
N THR A 133 34.09 -5.42 -19.61
CA THR A 133 34.06 -5.04 -21.02
C THR A 133 35.40 -4.47 -21.51
N GLU A 134 36.04 -3.60 -20.74
CA GLU A 134 37.35 -3.03 -21.07
C GLU A 134 38.45 -4.09 -21.07
N ASN A 135 38.40 -5.05 -20.14
CA ASN A 135 39.32 -6.19 -20.14
C ASN A 135 39.17 -7.04 -21.41
N LEU A 136 37.93 -7.36 -21.83
CA LEU A 136 37.68 -8.06 -23.09
C LEU A 136 38.21 -7.26 -24.29
N ASN A 137 37.92 -5.97 -24.37
CA ASN A 137 38.41 -5.09 -25.44
C ASN A 137 39.95 -5.03 -25.49
N THR A 138 40.60 -4.96 -24.32
CA THR A 138 42.07 -4.95 -24.23
C THR A 138 42.67 -6.24 -24.80
N ARG A 139 42.01 -7.37 -24.56
CA ARG A 139 42.44 -8.68 -25.05
C ARG A 139 42.27 -8.83 -26.57
N GLU A 140 41.29 -8.15 -27.18
CA GLU A 140 41.12 -8.15 -28.65
C GLU A 140 42.32 -7.57 -29.41
N TYR A 141 43.10 -6.69 -28.77
CA TYR A 141 44.31 -6.11 -29.34
C TYR A 141 45.54 -7.03 -29.34
N ARG A 142 45.45 -8.23 -28.74
CA ARG A 142 46.53 -9.24 -28.83
C ARG A 142 46.78 -9.63 -30.28
N ARG A 143 48.04 -9.93 -30.62
CA ARG A 143 48.47 -10.16 -32.01
C ARG A 143 49.08 -11.54 -32.18
N GLY A 144 48.93 -12.09 -33.39
CA GLY A 144 49.55 -13.35 -33.76
C GLY A 144 49.10 -14.50 -32.87
N ILE A 145 50.06 -15.28 -32.38
CA ILE A 145 49.79 -16.46 -31.54
C ILE A 145 49.22 -16.12 -30.17
N ASP A 146 49.32 -14.87 -29.71
CA ASP A 146 48.79 -14.44 -28.41
C ASP A 146 47.29 -14.11 -28.47
N LYS A 147 46.71 -14.00 -29.68
CA LYS A 147 45.26 -13.84 -29.86
C LYS A 147 44.56 -15.19 -29.70
N VAL A 148 44.32 -15.55 -28.44
CA VAL A 148 43.77 -16.85 -28.04
C VAL A 148 42.62 -16.65 -27.07
N THR A 149 41.56 -17.43 -27.29
CA THR A 149 40.46 -17.63 -26.34
C THR A 149 40.98 -18.46 -25.15
N ASP A 150 41.46 -17.78 -24.11
CA ASP A 150 41.97 -18.41 -22.89
C ASP A 150 40.90 -18.48 -21.79
N SER A 151 41.28 -19.06 -20.65
CA SER A 151 40.39 -19.17 -19.48
C SER A 151 39.92 -17.81 -18.95
N VAL A 152 40.76 -16.77 -19.07
CA VAL A 152 40.41 -15.42 -18.59
C VAL A 152 39.31 -14.84 -19.46
N GLU A 153 39.41 -14.99 -20.78
CA GLU A 153 38.37 -14.53 -21.70
C GLU A 153 37.03 -15.21 -21.43
N SER A 154 37.05 -16.53 -21.23
CA SER A 154 35.85 -17.30 -20.88
C SER A 154 35.20 -16.80 -19.60
N GLU A 155 35.98 -16.59 -18.53
CA GLU A 155 35.44 -16.11 -17.25
C GLU A 155 34.95 -14.66 -17.32
N LEU A 156 35.58 -13.79 -18.13
CA LEU A 156 35.13 -12.42 -18.37
C LEU A 156 33.79 -12.36 -19.12
N TYR A 157 33.57 -13.24 -20.10
CA TYR A 157 32.26 -13.34 -20.76
C TYR A 157 31.16 -13.76 -19.78
N ILE A 158 31.45 -14.74 -18.92
CA ILE A 158 30.52 -15.18 -17.87
C ILE A 158 30.24 -14.04 -16.87
N GLU A 159 31.26 -13.27 -16.47
CA GLU A 159 31.09 -12.10 -15.59
C GLU A 159 30.20 -11.04 -16.22
N MET A 160 30.43 -10.70 -17.50
CA MET A 160 29.61 -9.74 -18.23
C MET A 160 28.15 -10.19 -18.33
N GLU A 161 27.90 -11.45 -18.71
CA GLU A 161 26.55 -12.01 -18.82
C GLU A 161 25.84 -12.06 -17.45
N LEU A 162 26.56 -12.47 -16.40
CA LEU A 162 26.04 -12.50 -15.03
C LEU A 162 25.60 -11.10 -14.58
N ILE A 163 26.46 -10.10 -14.74
CA ILE A 163 26.14 -8.72 -14.33
C ILE A 163 24.93 -8.20 -15.12
N GLN A 164 24.86 -8.43 -16.43
CA GLN A 164 23.70 -8.01 -17.24
C GLN A 164 22.39 -8.69 -16.80
N ASN A 165 22.44 -9.98 -16.46
CA ASN A 165 21.29 -10.71 -15.93
C ASN A 165 20.86 -10.16 -14.56
N ILE A 166 21.81 -9.86 -13.68
CA ILE A 166 21.56 -9.22 -12.37
C ILE A 166 20.93 -7.84 -12.55
N GLN A 167 21.46 -7.01 -13.45
CA GLN A 167 20.89 -5.70 -13.76
C GLN A 167 19.43 -5.80 -14.24
N LYS A 168 19.11 -6.80 -15.06
CA LYS A 168 17.73 -7.06 -15.50
C LYS A 168 16.83 -7.48 -14.33
N LEU A 169 17.31 -8.35 -13.44
CA LEU A 169 16.56 -8.77 -12.24
C LEU A 169 16.28 -7.58 -11.31
N ILE A 170 17.28 -6.73 -11.07
CA ILE A 170 17.12 -5.53 -10.25
C ILE A 170 16.11 -4.55 -10.88
N LYS A 171 16.18 -4.32 -12.19
CA LYS A 171 15.20 -3.47 -12.91
C LYS A 171 13.76 -3.99 -12.73
N ASN A 172 13.55 -5.29 -12.90
CA ASN A 172 12.24 -5.90 -12.67
C ASN A 172 11.76 -5.75 -11.21
N ALA A 173 12.67 -5.85 -10.24
CA ALA A 173 12.33 -5.67 -8.83
C ALA A 173 11.97 -4.20 -8.50
N ILE A 174 12.65 -3.24 -9.12
CA ILE A 174 12.31 -1.80 -9.03
C ILE A 174 10.90 -1.56 -9.59
N GLU A 175 10.57 -2.11 -10.76
CA GLU A 175 9.23 -1.99 -11.36
C GLU A 175 8.13 -2.59 -10.45
N GLN A 176 8.41 -3.73 -9.81
CA GLN A 176 7.48 -4.33 -8.84
C GLN A 176 7.30 -3.45 -7.60
N ALA A 177 8.37 -2.85 -7.09
CA ALA A 177 8.32 -1.93 -5.96
C ALA A 177 7.53 -0.65 -6.31
N ASP A 178 7.76 -0.06 -7.48
CA ASP A 178 7.02 1.11 -7.96
C ASP A 178 5.52 0.82 -8.09
N LYS A 179 5.16 -0.35 -8.63
CA LYS A 179 3.77 -0.79 -8.72
C LYS A 179 3.13 -0.94 -7.33
N GLN A 180 3.82 -1.59 -6.39
CA GLN A 180 3.31 -1.76 -5.02
C GLN A 180 3.18 -0.41 -4.30
N ILE A 181 4.10 0.54 -4.51
CA ILE A 181 3.99 1.91 -3.99
C ILE A 181 2.73 2.60 -4.53
N CYS A 182 2.41 2.43 -5.81
CA CYS A 182 1.16 2.93 -6.39
C CYS A 182 -0.06 2.30 -5.73
N GLN A 183 -0.10 0.98 -5.56
CA GLN A 183 -1.21 0.28 -4.89
C GLN A 183 -1.41 0.76 -3.45
N ASN A 184 -0.32 0.93 -2.69
CA ASN A 184 -0.39 1.45 -1.32
C ASN A 184 -0.98 2.88 -1.29
N ARG A 185 -0.63 3.73 -2.26
CA ARG A 185 -1.16 5.09 -2.37
C ARG A 185 -2.65 5.10 -2.72
N GLU A 186 -3.08 4.25 -3.65
CA GLU A 186 -4.50 4.11 -4.01
C GLU A 186 -5.36 3.68 -2.81
N VAL A 187 -4.86 2.71 -2.02
CA VAL A 187 -5.60 2.27 -0.83
C VAL A 187 -5.55 3.31 0.28
N LYS A 188 -4.44 4.04 0.43
CA LYS A 188 -4.37 5.20 1.33
C LYS A 188 -5.43 6.25 0.99
N GLU A 189 -5.60 6.60 -0.29
CA GLU A 189 -6.62 7.55 -0.73
C GLU A 189 -8.03 7.04 -0.39
N ALA A 190 -8.31 5.75 -0.59
CA ALA A 190 -9.58 5.14 -0.22
C ALA A 190 -9.84 5.20 1.30
N LEU A 191 -8.82 4.98 2.13
CA LEU A 191 -8.90 5.13 3.58
C LEU A 191 -9.18 6.58 3.98
N GLU A 192 -8.50 7.55 3.37
CA GLU A 192 -8.66 8.99 3.66
C GLU A 192 -10.07 9.49 3.30
N ILE A 193 -10.63 9.02 2.18
CA ILE A 193 -12.02 9.31 1.81
C ILE A 193 -12.98 8.77 2.87
N ASN A 194 -12.84 7.48 3.25
CA ASN A 194 -13.73 6.88 4.26
C ASN A 194 -13.59 7.60 5.61
N TRP A 195 -12.36 7.97 5.99
CA TRP A 195 -12.09 8.72 7.21
C TRP A 195 -12.75 10.11 7.19
N SER A 196 -12.70 10.81 6.06
CA SER A 196 -13.36 12.10 5.87
C SER A 196 -14.87 11.98 6.05
N ASP A 197 -15.50 10.94 5.48
CA ASP A 197 -16.93 10.66 5.66
C ASP A 197 -17.27 10.39 7.14
N LYS A 198 -16.42 9.66 7.86
CA LYS A 198 -16.60 9.42 9.31
C LYS A 198 -16.46 10.70 10.12
N LYS A 199 -15.52 11.59 9.75
CA LYS A 199 -15.34 12.88 10.41
C LYS A 199 -16.54 13.81 10.21
N GLU A 200 -17.06 13.91 8.99
CA GLU A 200 -18.26 14.72 8.73
C GLU A 200 -19.47 14.19 9.52
N ALA A 201 -19.66 12.87 9.53
CA ALA A 201 -20.72 12.23 10.30
C ALA A 201 -20.61 12.51 11.81
N GLU A 202 -19.39 12.45 12.38
CA GLU A 202 -19.13 12.81 13.77
C GLU A 202 -19.52 14.26 14.08
N GLU A 203 -19.18 15.20 13.20
CA GLU A 203 -19.51 16.62 13.39
C GLU A 203 -21.03 16.85 13.39
N ILE A 204 -21.75 16.19 12.47
CA ILE A 204 -23.21 16.25 12.40
C ILE A 204 -23.84 15.64 13.66
N ASP A 205 -23.41 14.44 14.04
CA ASP A 205 -23.98 13.72 15.18
C ASP A 205 -23.65 14.39 16.52
N THR A 206 -22.48 15.02 16.64
CA THR A 206 -22.11 15.83 17.80
C THR A 206 -23.01 17.07 17.91
N LYS A 207 -23.28 17.76 16.81
CA LYS A 207 -24.23 18.89 16.79
C LYS A 207 -25.63 18.43 17.17
N ALA A 208 -26.10 17.31 16.61
CA ALA A 208 -27.41 16.74 16.91
C ALA A 208 -27.55 16.31 18.37
N GLY A 209 -26.55 15.61 18.92
CA GLY A 209 -26.52 15.16 20.31
C GLY A 209 -26.49 16.28 21.34
N ASN A 210 -26.04 17.48 20.95
CA ASN A 210 -26.02 18.67 21.82
C ASN A 210 -27.34 19.46 21.83
N LEU A 211 -28.31 19.12 20.98
CA LEU A 211 -29.62 19.78 20.97
C LEU A 211 -30.44 19.46 22.22
N LYS A 212 -31.03 20.48 22.83
CA LYS A 212 -31.85 20.41 24.03
C LYS A 212 -33.23 21.03 23.78
N ASN A 213 -34.19 20.71 24.65
CA ASN A 213 -35.53 21.32 24.60
C ASN A 213 -35.52 22.85 24.78
N CYS A 214 -34.44 23.43 25.31
CA CYS A 214 -34.23 24.89 25.41
C CYS A 214 -33.39 25.50 24.26
N SER A 215 -32.82 24.71 23.34
CA SER A 215 -32.00 25.24 22.23
C SER A 215 -32.79 26.17 21.30
N THR A 216 -32.21 27.27 20.84
CA THR A 216 -32.90 28.26 19.99
C THR A 216 -32.94 27.88 18.50
N ASN A 217 -32.15 26.90 18.08
CA ASN A 217 -31.91 26.49 16.69
C ASN A 217 -32.68 25.22 16.26
N LYS A 218 -33.91 25.03 16.75
CA LYS A 218 -34.74 23.87 16.39
C LYS A 218 -36.04 24.32 15.73
N GLN A 219 -36.43 23.61 14.68
CA GLN A 219 -37.58 23.91 13.83
C GLN A 219 -38.21 22.60 13.32
N PHE A 220 -39.46 22.68 12.87
CA PHE A 220 -40.11 21.55 12.22
C PHE A 220 -39.58 21.41 10.79
N TYR A 221 -39.22 20.19 10.41
CA TYR A 221 -38.79 19.85 9.06
C TYR A 221 -39.75 18.84 8.46
N ALA A 222 -40.34 19.17 7.30
CA ALA A 222 -41.21 18.26 6.57
C ALA A 222 -40.39 17.12 5.94
N GLY A 223 -40.93 15.89 5.94
CA GLY A 223 -40.33 14.75 5.24
C GLY A 223 -39.13 14.08 5.94
N VAL A 224 -38.60 14.61 7.05
CA VAL A 224 -37.44 14.00 7.75
C VAL A 224 -37.74 12.64 8.38
N ALA A 225 -39.02 12.36 8.67
CA ALA A 225 -39.44 11.04 9.15
C ALA A 225 -39.55 10.00 8.01
N LEU A 226 -39.41 10.40 6.75
CA LEU A 226 -39.41 9.48 5.61
C LEU A 226 -37.99 8.93 5.43
N CYS A 227 -37.83 7.62 5.60
CA CYS A 227 -36.59 6.94 5.27
C CYS A 227 -36.41 6.97 3.74
N GLN A 228 -35.33 7.58 3.26
CA GLN A 228 -35.03 7.61 1.82
C GLN A 228 -34.42 6.26 1.39
N GLU A 229 -34.78 5.78 0.19
CA GLU A 229 -34.33 4.47 -0.32
C GLU A 229 -32.80 4.38 -0.51
N ASN A 230 -32.11 5.50 -0.58
CA ASN A 230 -30.66 5.61 -0.79
C ASN A 230 -29.85 5.79 0.52
N MET A 231 -30.47 5.64 1.69
CA MET A 231 -29.75 5.77 2.97
C MET A 231 -28.92 4.52 3.27
N SER A 232 -27.64 4.69 3.57
CA SER A 232 -26.78 3.60 4.02
C SER A 232 -27.25 3.04 5.37
N SER A 233 -27.35 1.71 5.48
CA SER A 233 -27.60 1.05 6.75
C SER A 233 -26.36 1.10 7.66
N VAL A 234 -26.56 0.91 8.97
CA VAL A 234 -25.46 0.89 9.95
C VAL A 234 -24.48 -0.25 9.64
N GLU A 235 -25.01 -1.40 9.24
CA GLU A 235 -24.20 -2.57 8.86
C GLU A 235 -23.35 -2.29 7.62
N ARG A 236 -23.92 -1.61 6.61
CA ARG A 236 -23.18 -1.22 5.42
C ARG A 236 -22.07 -0.23 5.73
N TRP A 237 -22.33 0.73 6.61
CA TRP A 237 -21.36 1.74 7.04
C TRP A 237 -20.12 1.14 7.73
N ALA A 238 -20.33 0.11 8.55
CA ALA A 238 -19.26 -0.65 9.19
C ALA A 238 -18.53 -1.57 8.19
N LYS A 239 -19.27 -2.23 7.31
CA LYS A 239 -18.73 -3.10 6.26
C LYS A 239 -17.80 -2.35 5.30
N ASP A 240 -18.21 -1.17 4.85
CA ASP A 240 -17.42 -0.34 3.93
C ASP A 240 -16.08 0.09 4.57
N ALA A 241 -16.08 0.47 5.85
CA ALA A 241 -14.85 0.78 6.57
C ALA A 241 -13.95 -0.46 6.73
N ASN A 242 -14.52 -1.58 7.14
CA ASN A 242 -13.80 -2.83 7.32
C ASN A 242 -13.19 -3.35 6.01
N GLU A 243 -13.90 -3.25 4.88
CA GLU A 243 -13.40 -3.68 3.58
C GLU A 243 -12.17 -2.89 3.11
N VAL A 244 -12.18 -1.57 3.32
CA VAL A 244 -11.02 -0.73 2.96
C VAL A 244 -9.85 -1.00 3.90
N ILE A 245 -10.09 -1.21 5.20
CA ILE A 245 -9.05 -1.60 6.17
C ILE A 245 -8.44 -2.95 5.78
N THR A 246 -9.24 -3.99 5.54
CA THR A 246 -8.73 -5.30 5.13
C THR A 246 -7.92 -5.22 3.84
N ARG A 247 -8.35 -4.41 2.86
CA ARG A 247 -7.57 -4.17 1.64
C ARG A 247 -6.21 -3.51 1.95
N ALA A 248 -6.19 -2.51 2.83
CA ALA A 248 -4.96 -1.84 3.24
C ALA A 248 -3.99 -2.81 3.94
N GLU A 249 -4.52 -3.67 4.82
CA GLU A 249 -3.73 -4.72 5.47
C GLU A 249 -3.13 -5.69 4.45
N THR A 250 -3.90 -6.09 3.41
CA THR A 250 -3.38 -6.99 2.37
C THR A 250 -2.27 -6.35 1.54
N GLU A 251 -2.41 -5.09 1.13
CA GLU A 251 -1.36 -4.38 0.38
C GLU A 251 -0.13 -4.11 1.26
N ARG A 252 -0.32 -3.82 2.54
CA ARG A 252 0.78 -3.67 3.50
C ARG A 252 1.56 -4.97 3.67
N LEU A 253 0.88 -6.11 3.79
CA LEU A 253 1.54 -7.42 3.87
C LEU A 253 2.31 -7.74 2.58
N ALA A 254 1.71 -7.47 1.41
CA ALA A 254 2.40 -7.62 0.13
C ALA A 254 3.66 -6.75 0.04
N SER A 255 3.60 -5.51 0.54
CA SER A 255 4.76 -4.62 0.65
C SER A 255 5.85 -5.21 1.54
N ILE A 256 5.51 -5.73 2.72
CA ILE A 256 6.46 -6.35 3.65
C ILE A 256 7.16 -7.56 3.01
N ASP A 257 6.40 -8.42 2.35
CA ASP A 257 6.93 -9.60 1.65
C ASP A 257 7.87 -9.18 0.51
N LEU A 258 7.49 -8.15 -0.25
CA LEU A 258 8.33 -7.60 -1.30
C LEU A 258 9.64 -7.04 -0.76
N ARG A 259 9.65 -6.34 0.37
CA ARG A 259 10.91 -5.86 0.99
C ARG A 259 11.83 -7.00 1.42
N SER A 260 11.26 -8.10 1.90
CA SER A 260 12.04 -9.31 2.22
C SER A 260 12.68 -9.89 0.96
N LEU A 261 11.92 -10.00 -0.13
CA LEU A 261 12.42 -10.45 -1.43
C LEU A 261 13.53 -9.53 -1.97
N ILE A 262 13.35 -8.22 -1.89
CA ILE A 262 14.35 -7.21 -2.29
C ILE A 262 15.65 -7.38 -1.50
N SER A 263 15.54 -7.57 -0.18
CA SER A 263 16.70 -7.76 0.68
C SER A 263 17.49 -9.02 0.31
N ASN A 264 16.79 -10.13 0.05
CA ASN A 264 17.41 -11.39 -0.39
C ASN A 264 18.03 -11.26 -1.78
N LEU A 265 17.36 -10.57 -2.70
CA LEU A 265 17.88 -10.31 -4.05
C LEU A 265 19.22 -9.59 -4.00
N ILE A 266 19.35 -8.51 -3.20
CA ILE A 266 20.61 -7.79 -3.06
C ILE A 266 21.71 -8.70 -2.50
N LEU A 267 21.41 -9.49 -1.47
CA LEU A 267 22.37 -10.40 -0.85
C LEU A 267 22.85 -11.50 -1.81
N ASP A 268 21.93 -12.15 -2.49
CA ASP A 268 22.23 -13.25 -3.41
C ASP A 268 23.01 -12.76 -4.63
N THR A 269 22.57 -11.67 -5.25
CA THR A 269 23.26 -11.10 -6.41
C THR A 269 24.65 -10.55 -6.07
N SER A 270 24.82 -9.92 -4.91
CA SER A 270 26.14 -9.49 -4.42
C SER A 270 27.07 -10.67 -4.20
N ARG A 271 26.57 -11.78 -3.66
CA ARG A 271 27.34 -13.01 -3.47
C ARG A 271 27.75 -13.61 -4.82
N ASP A 272 26.84 -13.67 -5.78
CA ASP A 272 27.10 -14.23 -7.10
C ASP A 272 28.14 -13.41 -7.86
N MET A 273 28.02 -12.07 -7.85
CA MET A 273 29.02 -11.16 -8.41
C MET A 273 30.38 -11.36 -7.76
N ARG A 274 30.43 -11.49 -6.43
CA ARG A 274 31.69 -11.69 -5.72
C ARG A 274 32.36 -13.01 -6.08
N GLN A 275 31.58 -14.09 -6.17
CA GLN A 275 32.11 -15.40 -6.57
C GLN A 275 32.66 -15.37 -7.99
N GLN A 276 31.98 -14.68 -8.91
CA GLN A 276 32.47 -14.57 -10.29
C GLN A 276 33.73 -13.70 -10.39
N PHE A 277 33.79 -12.60 -9.65
CA PHE A 277 35.01 -11.79 -9.51
C PHE A 277 36.21 -12.62 -9.02
N ASP A 278 36.00 -13.48 -8.02
CA ASP A 278 37.07 -14.34 -7.50
C ASP A 278 37.54 -15.36 -8.55
N ARG A 279 36.62 -15.90 -9.39
CA ARG A 279 36.98 -16.80 -10.51
C ARG A 279 37.78 -16.09 -11.60
N VAL A 280 37.35 -14.90 -12.01
CA VAL A 280 38.05 -14.08 -13.00
C VAL A 280 39.46 -13.75 -12.52
N ASN A 281 39.62 -13.34 -11.25
CA ASN A 281 40.93 -13.07 -10.68
C ASN A 281 41.81 -14.32 -10.61
N ALA A 282 41.26 -15.47 -10.23
CA ALA A 282 42.01 -16.73 -10.25
C ALA A 282 42.49 -17.09 -11.67
N ALA A 283 41.65 -16.88 -12.68
CA ALA A 283 42.03 -17.08 -14.07
C ALA A 283 43.17 -16.14 -14.49
N PHE A 284 43.09 -14.85 -14.12
CA PHE A 284 44.15 -13.87 -14.39
C PHE A 284 45.47 -14.25 -13.72
N GLN A 285 45.44 -14.66 -12.45
CA GLN A 285 46.63 -15.09 -11.72
C GLN A 285 47.28 -16.32 -12.37
N ASN A 286 46.46 -17.30 -12.78
CA ASN A 286 46.96 -18.49 -13.47
C ASN A 286 47.62 -18.14 -14.81
N ASN A 287 47.00 -17.26 -15.60
CA ASN A 287 47.55 -16.80 -16.88
C ASN A 287 48.86 -16.02 -16.69
N LEU A 288 48.92 -15.14 -15.69
CA LEU A 288 50.13 -14.39 -15.34
C LEU A 288 51.29 -15.32 -14.92
N ASN A 289 50.99 -16.35 -14.13
CA ASN A 289 51.98 -17.35 -13.72
C ASN A 289 52.53 -18.12 -14.93
N GLN A 290 51.66 -18.53 -15.85
CA GLN A 290 52.07 -19.21 -17.09
C GLN A 290 52.96 -18.32 -17.97
N LEU A 291 52.57 -17.06 -18.18
CA LEU A 291 53.36 -16.10 -18.96
C LEU A 291 54.71 -15.78 -18.32
N THR A 292 54.74 -15.65 -16.99
CA THR A 292 55.97 -15.40 -16.24
C THR A 292 56.93 -16.58 -16.36
N ALA A 293 56.42 -17.82 -16.19
CA ALA A 293 57.22 -19.03 -16.36
C ALA A 293 57.78 -19.15 -17.78
N ALA A 294 56.94 -18.95 -18.80
CA ALA A 294 57.37 -18.99 -20.20
C ALA A 294 58.45 -17.94 -20.50
N LYS A 295 58.28 -16.72 -20.00
CA LYS A 295 59.27 -15.65 -20.12
C LYS A 295 60.61 -16.05 -19.48
N THR A 296 60.60 -16.54 -18.24
CA THR A 296 61.82 -16.96 -17.54
C THR A 296 62.54 -18.07 -18.31
N THR A 297 61.82 -19.07 -18.81
CA THR A 297 62.41 -20.14 -19.64
C THR A 297 63.02 -19.61 -20.93
N LEU A 298 62.36 -18.65 -21.60
CA LEU A 298 62.90 -18.03 -22.82
C LEU A 298 64.16 -17.19 -22.54
N GLU A 299 64.19 -16.46 -21.42
CA GLU A 299 65.37 -15.70 -20.99
C GLU A 299 66.56 -16.62 -20.67
N GLU A 300 66.32 -17.76 -20.02
CA GLU A 300 67.34 -18.78 -19.76
C GLU A 300 67.85 -19.43 -21.05
N ASN A 301 66.94 -19.80 -21.96
CA ASN A 301 67.31 -20.35 -23.26
C ASN A 301 68.13 -19.36 -24.09
N LEU A 302 67.76 -18.07 -24.07
CA LEU A 302 68.52 -17.02 -24.74
C LEU A 302 69.96 -16.94 -24.21
N LYS A 303 70.13 -16.92 -22.88
CA LYS A 303 71.48 -16.93 -22.26
C LYS A 303 72.28 -18.15 -22.71
N SER A 304 71.67 -19.33 -22.72
CA SER A 304 72.32 -20.57 -23.17
C SER A 304 72.73 -20.53 -24.64
N VAL A 305 71.85 -20.04 -25.52
CA VAL A 305 72.13 -19.94 -26.96
C VAL A 305 73.25 -18.94 -27.23
N VAL A 306 73.23 -17.76 -26.58
CA VAL A 306 74.29 -16.76 -26.71
C VAL A 306 75.64 -17.32 -26.25
N TYR A 307 75.67 -18.06 -25.13
CA TYR A 307 76.88 -18.73 -24.67
C TYR A 307 77.38 -19.79 -25.67
N LYS A 308 76.48 -20.58 -26.26
CA LYS A 308 76.85 -21.56 -27.30
C LYS A 308 77.39 -20.90 -28.55
N ILE A 309 76.83 -19.76 -28.96
CA ILE A 309 77.33 -18.98 -30.11
C ILE A 309 78.76 -18.51 -29.83
N SER A 310 79.04 -17.92 -28.66
CA SER A 310 80.39 -17.46 -28.34
C SER A 310 81.41 -18.60 -28.26
N LEU A 311 81.01 -19.76 -27.73
CA LEU A 311 81.84 -20.96 -27.74
C LEU A 311 82.14 -21.44 -29.17
N LEU A 312 81.13 -21.46 -30.05
CA LEU A 312 81.31 -21.83 -31.45
C LEU A 312 82.20 -20.84 -32.21
N GLU A 313 82.08 -19.54 -31.94
CA GLU A 313 82.96 -18.50 -32.50
C GLU A 313 84.42 -18.69 -32.03
N HIS A 314 84.62 -19.03 -30.76
CA HIS A 314 85.95 -19.34 -30.22
C HIS A 314 86.55 -20.57 -30.90
N ASN A 315 85.81 -21.68 -30.96
CA ASN A 315 86.24 -22.91 -31.63
C ASN A 315 86.57 -22.65 -33.12
N LEU A 316 85.80 -21.81 -33.80
CA LEU A 316 86.05 -21.44 -35.19
C LEU A 316 87.36 -20.64 -35.35
N ASN A 317 87.68 -19.77 -34.40
CA ASN A 317 88.97 -19.07 -34.38
C ASN A 317 90.13 -20.03 -34.11
N GLU A 318 90.00 -20.92 -33.12
CA GLU A 318 91.00 -21.97 -32.85
C GLU A 318 91.23 -22.87 -34.08
N LEU A 319 90.15 -23.27 -34.78
CA LEU A 319 90.26 -24.04 -36.02
C LEU A 319 90.98 -23.26 -37.12
N LYS A 320 90.69 -21.96 -37.29
CA LYS A 320 91.40 -21.08 -38.25
C LYS A 320 92.88 -20.93 -37.91
N GLU A 321 93.23 -20.84 -36.63
CA GLU A 321 94.62 -20.79 -36.19
C GLU A 321 95.32 -22.13 -36.40
N ALA A 322 94.65 -23.25 -36.09
CA ALA A 322 95.16 -24.59 -36.32
C ALA A 322 95.42 -24.86 -37.81
N ILE A 323 94.54 -24.42 -38.70
CA ILE A 323 94.74 -24.50 -40.16
C ILE A 323 95.96 -23.67 -40.58
N ARG A 324 96.05 -22.40 -40.15
CA ARG A 324 97.20 -21.54 -40.44
C ARG A 324 98.52 -22.14 -39.93
N ALA A 325 98.52 -22.76 -38.76
CA ALA A 325 99.68 -23.44 -38.21
C ALA A 325 100.13 -24.67 -39.04
N LYS A 326 99.28 -25.20 -39.94
CA LYS A 326 99.66 -26.24 -40.90
C LYS A 326 100.24 -25.70 -42.21
N ASP A 327 100.07 -24.41 -42.50
CA ASP A 327 100.61 -23.79 -43.73
C ASP A 327 102.15 -23.83 -43.74
N ASP A 328 102.81 -23.54 -42.63
CA ASP A 328 104.29 -23.56 -42.52
C ASP A 328 104.90 -24.96 -42.79
N PRO A 329 104.43 -26.05 -42.16
CA PRO A 329 104.84 -27.41 -42.52
C PRO A 329 104.54 -27.76 -43.98
N LEU A 330 103.38 -27.34 -44.52
CA LEU A 330 102.99 -27.62 -45.91
C LEU A 330 103.91 -26.89 -46.89
N MET A 331 104.18 -25.60 -46.67
CA MET A 331 105.14 -24.82 -47.46
C MET A 331 106.53 -25.45 -47.40
N THR A 332 106.96 -25.91 -46.22
CA THR A 332 108.24 -26.62 -46.07
C THR A 332 108.27 -27.89 -46.92
N ALA A 333 107.22 -28.70 -46.88
CA ALA A 333 107.12 -29.92 -47.68
C ALA A 333 107.08 -29.63 -49.19
N GLN A 334 106.29 -28.65 -49.62
CA GLN A 334 106.20 -28.23 -51.03
C GLN A 334 107.51 -27.65 -51.55
N THR A 335 108.18 -26.82 -50.76
CA THR A 335 109.48 -26.23 -51.10
C THR A 335 110.54 -27.32 -51.24
N ARG A 336 110.57 -28.31 -50.34
CA ARG A 336 111.44 -29.49 -50.45
C ARG A 336 111.17 -30.27 -51.74
N LEU A 337 109.90 -30.52 -52.06
CA LEU A 337 109.49 -31.19 -53.30
C LEU A 337 109.93 -30.43 -54.57
N ALA A 338 109.80 -29.10 -54.56
CA ALA A 338 110.23 -28.25 -55.68
C ALA A 338 111.74 -28.35 -55.95
N PHE A 339 112.56 -28.47 -54.90
CA PHE A 339 114.01 -28.68 -55.04
C PHE A 339 114.40 -30.11 -55.49
N THR A 340 113.48 -31.08 -55.45
CA THR A 340 113.73 -32.47 -55.88
C THR A 340 113.30 -32.78 -57.31
N HIS A 341 112.71 -31.83 -58.04
CA HIS A 341 112.28 -31.99 -59.44
C HIS A 341 113.26 -31.37 -60.47
N ILE A 342 114.51 -31.14 -60.07
CA ILE A 342 115.67 -31.00 -60.98
C ILE A 342 116.44 -32.32 -60.90
#